data_AF-A0A431J1B6-F1
#
_entry.id   AF-A0A431J1B6-F1
#
_cell.length_a   1.000
_cell.length_b   1.000
_cell.length_c   1.000
_cell.angle_alpha   90.00
_cell.angle_beta   90.00
_cell.angle_gamma   90.00
#
_symmetry.space_group_name_H-M   'P 1'
#
loop_
_entity.id
_entity.type
_entity.pdbx_description
1 polymer ?
#
loop_
_entity_poly.entity_id
_entity_poly.type
_entity_poly.pdbx_seq_one_letter_code
_entity_poly.pdbx_strand_id
1 'polypeptide(L)'
;MGIVIKQSIKNTIITYIGFGIGAINTLFMYGQFLGDTYYGLVGFILSAANIMMPLMAFGVHNTLVKFYNEYETEEKKAQFLTFVLVLPLLIVLPVSLIGYLGYNQIAELLSKKNPIVYDYIWQIPVIGLCMGYFEIFYAWVKVHLQSVYGSFVKEVLLRILISISLFAVYFNFISPQQFVFALMGIYFLLLLTMFFYAMKVKLPHFKLVFPDNYKAILTYCFFIILSGSVAN
;
A
#
# COMPACT_ATOMS: atom_id res chain seq x y z
N MET A 1 4.17 -29.44 -5.51
CA MET A 1 3.11 -29.03 -4.56
C MET A 1 3.60 -28.66 -3.15
N GLY A 2 4.65 -29.29 -2.59
CA GLY A 2 5.08 -29.03 -1.20
C GLY A 2 5.55 -27.59 -0.88
N ILE A 3 6.17 -26.89 -1.84
CA ILE A 3 6.62 -25.50 -1.65
C ILE A 3 5.44 -24.55 -1.43
N VAL A 4 4.37 -24.71 -2.22
CA VAL A 4 3.16 -23.88 -2.13
C VAL A 4 2.42 -24.12 -0.82
N ILE A 5 2.29 -25.36 -0.36
CA ILE A 5 1.68 -25.71 0.93
C ILE A 5 2.47 -25.09 2.09
N LYS A 6 3.80 -25.22 2.08
CA LYS A 6 4.68 -24.64 3.10
C LYS A 6 4.59 -23.12 3.13
N GLN A 7 4.46 -22.46 1.97
CA GLN A 7 4.25 -21.02 1.90
C GLN A 7 2.88 -20.61 2.41
N SER A 8 1.82 -21.33 2.04
CA SER A 8 0.46 -21.06 2.51
C SER A 8 0.36 -21.15 4.03
N ILE A 9 0.89 -22.21 4.64
CA ILE A 9 0.91 -22.38 6.10
C ILE A 9 1.66 -21.21 6.79
N LYS A 10 2.84 -20.83 6.25
CA LYS A 10 3.60 -19.69 6.78
C LYS A 10 2.82 -18.39 6.68
N ASN A 11 2.17 -18.14 5.54
CA ASN A 11 1.36 -16.94 5.34
C ASN A 11 0.19 -16.91 6.33
N THR A 12 -0.49 -18.04 6.55
CA THR A 12 -1.58 -18.15 7.55
C THR A 12 -1.08 -17.79 8.94
N ILE A 13 0.04 -18.38 9.39
CA ILE A 13 0.62 -18.08 10.71
C ILE A 13 0.96 -16.59 10.83
N ILE A 14 1.58 -16.02 9.80
CA ILE A 14 1.91 -14.58 9.72
C ILE A 14 0.64 -13.73 9.88
N THR A 15 -0.43 -14.07 9.16
CA THR A 15 -1.71 -13.34 9.24
C THR A 15 -2.32 -13.43 10.63
N TYR A 16 -2.30 -14.60 11.29
CA TYR A 16 -2.81 -14.74 12.66
C TYR A 16 -2.00 -13.92 13.68
N ILE A 17 -0.68 -13.91 13.57
CA ILE A 17 0.20 -13.09 14.43
C ILE A 17 -0.10 -11.60 14.19
N GLY A 18 -0.17 -11.19 12.93
CA GLY A 18 -0.54 -9.83 12.57
C GLY A 18 -1.90 -9.47 13.18
N PHE A 19 -2.91 -10.31 12.97
CA PHE A 19 -4.25 -10.13 13.54
C PHE A 19 -4.20 -9.87 15.05
N GLY A 20 -3.49 -10.70 15.82
CA GLY A 20 -3.35 -10.52 17.27
C GLY A 20 -2.76 -9.16 17.66
N ILE A 21 -1.64 -8.76 17.04
CA ILE A 21 -0.99 -7.48 17.33
C ILE A 21 -1.91 -6.30 16.95
N GLY A 22 -2.56 -6.39 15.79
CA GLY A 22 -3.44 -5.31 15.32
C GLY A 22 -4.73 -5.18 16.13
N ALA A 23 -5.25 -6.29 16.66
CA ALA A 23 -6.37 -6.26 17.59
C ALA A 23 -5.99 -5.50 18.87
N ILE A 24 -4.80 -5.74 19.42
CA ILE A 24 -4.30 -5.00 20.59
C ILE A 24 -4.13 -3.51 20.26
N ASN A 25 -3.55 -3.20 19.09
CA ASN A 25 -3.40 -1.80 18.65
C ASN A 25 -4.78 -1.11 18.59
N THR A 26 -5.75 -1.72 17.91
CA THR A 26 -7.05 -1.11 17.59
C THR A 26 -7.99 -1.04 18.78
N LEU A 27 -8.10 -2.12 19.56
CA LEU A 27 -9.07 -2.20 20.66
C LEU A 27 -8.60 -1.47 21.92
N PHE A 28 -7.27 -1.33 22.10
CA PHE A 28 -6.73 -0.78 23.34
C PHE A 28 -5.84 0.44 23.08
N MET A 29 -4.74 0.27 22.37
CA MET A 29 -3.67 1.29 22.30
C MET A 29 -4.13 2.55 21.58
N TYR A 30 -4.85 2.43 20.47
CA TYR A 30 -5.32 3.57 19.69
C TYR A 30 -6.27 4.46 20.51
N GLY A 31 -7.27 3.87 21.18
CA GLY A 31 -8.22 4.64 22.00
C GLY A 31 -7.57 5.23 23.25
N GLN A 32 -6.83 4.42 24.01
CA GLN A 32 -6.25 4.85 25.29
C GLN A 32 -5.06 5.82 25.14
N PHE A 33 -4.22 5.66 24.11
CA PHE A 33 -2.97 6.41 24.01
C PHE A 33 -3.10 7.69 23.16
N LEU A 34 -3.99 7.72 22.17
CA LEU A 34 -4.16 8.88 21.29
C LEU A 34 -5.37 9.75 21.65
N GLY A 35 -6.34 9.19 22.38
CA GLY A 35 -7.63 9.82 22.64
C GLY A 35 -8.56 9.81 21.42
N ASP A 36 -9.85 10.01 21.67
CA ASP A 36 -10.93 9.81 20.68
C ASP A 36 -10.74 10.64 19.41
N THR A 37 -10.24 11.88 19.53
CA THR A 37 -10.04 12.78 18.40
C THR A 37 -8.98 12.28 17.43
N TYR A 38 -7.80 11.90 17.92
CA TYR A 38 -6.70 11.42 17.07
C TYR A 38 -6.93 9.99 16.60
N TYR A 39 -7.62 9.16 17.39
CA TYR A 39 -8.05 7.84 16.93
C TYR A 39 -9.00 7.95 15.73
N GLY A 40 -10.02 8.82 15.81
CA GLY A 40 -10.93 9.09 14.71
C GLY A 40 -10.23 9.66 13.47
N LEU A 41 -9.28 10.59 13.68
CA LEU A 41 -8.45 11.14 12.60
C LEU A 41 -7.65 10.06 11.88
N VAL A 42 -6.91 9.22 12.63
CA VAL A 42 -6.08 8.16 12.05
C VAL A 42 -6.96 7.15 11.30
N GLY A 43 -8.09 6.75 11.89
CA GLY A 43 -9.06 5.86 11.24
C GLY A 43 -9.57 6.45 9.91
N PHE A 44 -9.88 7.75 9.89
CA PHE A 44 -10.30 8.44 8.68
C PHE A 44 -9.19 8.49 7.61
N ILE A 45 -7.98 8.92 7.98
CA ILE A 45 -6.83 9.02 7.06
C ILE A 45 -6.54 7.66 6.44
N LEU A 46 -6.49 6.60 7.24
CA LEU A 46 -6.20 5.25 6.77
C LEU A 46 -7.32 4.70 5.87
N SER A 47 -8.58 4.95 6.21
CA SER A 47 -9.71 4.50 5.40
C SER A 47 -9.75 5.22 4.05
N ALA A 48 -9.57 6.54 4.06
CA ALA A 48 -9.49 7.34 2.84
C ALA A 48 -8.28 6.92 1.98
N ALA A 49 -7.13 6.64 2.59
CA ALA A 49 -5.95 6.17 1.87
C ALA A 49 -6.17 4.78 1.24
N ASN A 50 -6.90 3.88 1.91
CA ASN A 50 -7.28 2.58 1.35
C ASN A 50 -8.20 2.72 0.13
N ILE A 51 -9.11 3.69 0.12
CA ILE A 51 -9.94 4.00 -1.07
C ILE A 51 -9.07 4.54 -2.21
N MET A 52 -8.06 5.35 -1.90
CA MET A 52 -7.13 5.88 -2.91
C MET A 52 -6.12 4.84 -3.42
N MET A 53 -5.79 3.81 -2.63
CA MET A 53 -4.75 2.83 -2.96
C MET A 53 -4.99 2.12 -4.32
N PRO A 54 -6.18 1.58 -4.65
CA PRO A 54 -6.42 0.94 -5.95
C PRO A 54 -6.25 1.89 -7.14
N LEU A 55 -6.64 3.16 -6.97
CA LEU A 55 -6.44 4.22 -7.96
C LEU A 55 -4.95 4.48 -8.17
N MET A 56 -4.17 4.61 -7.09
CA MET A 56 -2.72 4.83 -7.13
C MET A 56 -1.96 3.65 -7.72
N ALA A 57 -2.39 2.41 -7.44
CA ALA A 57 -1.79 1.20 -7.99
C ALA A 57 -2.26 0.89 -9.43
N PHE A 58 -3.30 1.58 -9.92
CA PHE A 58 -3.93 1.37 -11.23
C PHE A 58 -4.22 -0.12 -11.57
N GLY A 59 -4.60 -0.92 -10.58
CA GLY A 59 -4.87 -2.37 -10.77
C GLY A 59 -3.67 -3.22 -11.21
N VAL A 60 -2.48 -2.62 -11.30
CA VAL A 60 -1.27 -3.22 -11.88
C VAL A 60 -0.79 -4.44 -11.11
N HIS A 61 -0.99 -4.48 -9.79
CA HIS A 61 -0.64 -5.62 -8.95
C HIS A 61 -1.38 -6.90 -9.36
N ASN A 62 -2.67 -6.81 -9.72
CA ASN A 62 -3.45 -7.96 -10.20
C ASN A 62 -3.07 -8.36 -11.63
N THR A 63 -2.82 -7.37 -12.49
CA THR A 63 -2.35 -7.59 -13.86
C THR A 63 -1.02 -8.34 -13.86
N LEU A 64 -0.08 -7.96 -13.00
CA LEU A 64 1.22 -8.60 -12.91
C LEU A 64 1.09 -10.08 -12.56
N VAL A 65 0.27 -10.43 -11.56
CA VAL A 65 0.07 -11.85 -11.18
C VAL A 65 -0.56 -12.67 -12.30
N LYS A 66 -1.46 -12.07 -13.09
CA LYS A 66 -2.15 -12.75 -14.19
C LYS A 66 -1.26 -12.96 -15.42
N PHE A 67 -0.64 -11.89 -15.91
CA PHE A 67 0.03 -11.88 -17.22
C PHE A 67 1.52 -12.27 -17.15
N TYR A 68 2.16 -12.27 -15.97
CA TYR A 68 3.60 -12.53 -15.88
C TYR A 68 4.03 -13.89 -16.44
N ASN A 69 3.22 -14.93 -16.22
CA ASN A 69 3.51 -16.28 -16.69
C ASN A 69 3.16 -16.53 -18.17
N GLU A 70 2.49 -15.59 -18.84
CA GLU A 70 2.15 -15.70 -20.26
C GLU A 70 3.35 -15.39 -21.18
N TYR A 71 4.38 -14.70 -20.67
CA TYR A 71 5.58 -14.39 -21.42
C TYR A 71 6.60 -15.53 -21.33
N GLU A 72 7.00 -16.10 -22.47
CA GLU A 72 7.88 -17.28 -22.52
C GLU A 72 9.35 -16.94 -22.23
N THR A 73 9.85 -15.85 -22.81
CA THR A 73 11.27 -15.45 -22.70
C THR A 73 11.51 -14.54 -21.49
N GLU A 74 12.65 -14.70 -20.81
CA GLU A 74 13.06 -13.84 -19.69
C GLU A 74 13.18 -12.36 -20.07
N GLU A 75 13.53 -12.06 -21.32
CA GLU A 75 13.59 -10.69 -21.84
C GLU A 75 12.20 -10.04 -21.87
N LYS A 76 11.20 -10.72 -22.46
CA LYS A 76 9.80 -10.24 -22.46
C LYS A 76 9.23 -10.10 -21.05
N LYS A 77 9.55 -11.01 -20.13
CA LYS A 77 9.16 -10.87 -18.71
C LYS A 77 9.75 -9.62 -18.07
N ALA A 78 11.04 -9.36 -18.31
CA ALA A 78 11.69 -8.17 -17.77
C ALA A 78 11.13 -6.87 -18.36
N GLN A 79 10.80 -6.84 -19.66
CA GLN A 79 10.13 -5.72 -20.31
C GLN A 79 8.73 -5.47 -19.73
N PHE A 80 7.93 -6.54 -19.56
CA PHE A 80 6.60 -6.46 -18.94
C PHE A 80 6.67 -5.91 -17.51
N LEU A 81 7.63 -6.39 -16.72
CA LEU A 81 7.87 -5.92 -15.37
C LEU A 81 8.20 -4.41 -15.31
N THR A 82 9.07 -3.91 -16.20
CA THR A 82 9.36 -2.48 -16.30
C THR A 82 8.14 -1.67 -16.75
N PHE A 83 7.36 -2.17 -17.71
CA PHE A 83 6.13 -1.53 -18.16
C PHE A 83 5.11 -1.38 -17.02
N VAL A 84 4.92 -2.45 -16.25
CA VAL A 84 4.06 -2.50 -15.06
C VAL A 84 4.51 -1.48 -14.00
N LEU A 85 5.81 -1.26 -13.77
CA LEU A 85 6.27 -0.25 -12.81
C LEU A 85 6.03 1.19 -13.27
N VAL A 86 6.09 1.45 -14.57
CA VAL A 86 5.92 2.80 -15.12
C VAL A 86 4.45 3.20 -15.22
N LEU A 87 3.57 2.25 -15.45
CA LEU A 87 2.14 2.51 -15.69
C LEU A 87 1.46 3.27 -14.52
N PRO A 88 1.66 2.90 -13.24
CA PRO A 88 1.18 3.68 -12.09
C PRO A 88 1.74 5.10 -12.03
N LEU A 89 3.00 5.33 -12.43
CA LEU A 89 3.59 6.68 -12.43
C LEU A 89 2.82 7.64 -13.34
N LEU A 90 2.29 7.15 -14.47
CA LEU A 90 1.48 7.95 -15.38
C LEU A 90 0.13 8.35 -14.79
N ILE A 91 -0.39 7.60 -13.82
CA ILE A 91 -1.68 7.82 -13.17
C ILE A 91 -1.53 8.64 -11.90
N VAL A 92 -0.43 8.46 -11.18
CA VAL A 92 -0.10 9.28 -10.01
C VAL A 92 -0.07 10.76 -10.39
N LEU A 93 0.52 11.13 -11.53
CA LEU A 93 0.59 12.54 -11.96
C LEU A 93 -0.79 13.23 -12.08
N PRO A 94 -1.75 12.75 -12.88
CA PRO A 94 -3.08 13.36 -12.99
C PRO A 94 -3.86 13.26 -11.68
N VAL A 95 -3.75 12.16 -10.94
CA VAL A 95 -4.44 12.01 -9.64
C VAL A 95 -3.91 13.01 -8.62
N SER A 96 -2.60 13.21 -8.54
CA SER A 96 -1.97 14.22 -7.68
C SER A 96 -2.35 15.64 -8.09
N LEU A 97 -2.45 15.92 -9.40
CA LEU A 97 -2.89 17.23 -9.89
C LEU A 97 -4.36 17.51 -9.51
N ILE A 98 -5.26 16.54 -9.71
CA ILE A 98 -6.66 16.64 -9.30
C ILE A 98 -6.76 16.80 -7.78
N GLY A 99 -5.97 16.03 -7.02
CA GLY A 99 -5.91 16.13 -5.57
C GLY A 99 -5.44 17.50 -5.09
N TYR A 100 -4.47 18.11 -5.77
CA TYR A 100 -3.99 19.46 -5.46
C TYR A 100 -5.05 20.53 -5.75
N LEU A 101 -5.68 20.47 -6.93
CA LEU A 101 -6.72 21.44 -7.34
C LEU A 101 -7.99 21.31 -6.50
N GLY A 102 -8.36 20.08 -6.12
CA GLY A 102 -9.52 19.77 -5.30
C GLY A 102 -9.27 19.85 -3.79
N TYR A 103 -8.03 20.09 -3.35
CA TYR A 103 -7.65 20.02 -1.93
C TYR A 103 -8.53 20.92 -1.07
N ASN A 104 -8.71 22.19 -1.44
CA ASN A 104 -9.50 23.14 -0.65
C ASN A 104 -10.97 22.71 -0.53
N GLN A 105 -11.56 22.20 -1.62
CA GLN A 105 -12.96 21.76 -1.66
C GLN A 105 -13.16 20.51 -0.80
N ILE A 106 -12.26 19.54 -0.94
CA ILE A 106 -12.27 18.30 -0.15
C ILE A 106 -12.04 18.63 1.32
N ALA A 107 -11.08 19.51 1.62
CA ALA A 107 -10.73 19.89 2.98
C ALA A 107 -11.83 20.68 3.67
N GLU A 108 -12.48 21.61 2.99
CA GLU A 108 -13.60 22.35 3.55
C GLU A 108 -14.83 21.46 3.77
N LEU A 109 -15.12 20.53 2.85
CA LEU A 109 -16.21 19.56 3.02
C LEU A 109 -15.98 18.61 4.20
N LEU A 110 -14.75 18.13 4.37
CA LEU A 110 -14.40 17.17 5.42
C LEU A 110 -14.24 17.84 6.80
N SER A 111 -13.71 19.06 6.84
CA SER A 111 -13.45 19.78 8.09
C SER A 111 -14.71 20.32 8.77
N LYS A 112 -15.84 20.36 8.05
CA LYS A 112 -17.17 20.66 8.64
C LYS A 112 -17.56 19.72 9.78
N LYS A 113 -17.09 18.46 9.76
CA LYS A 113 -17.34 17.49 10.83
C LYS A 113 -16.20 17.40 11.84
N ASN A 114 -14.95 17.61 11.41
CA ASN A 114 -13.80 17.51 12.30
C ASN A 114 -12.68 18.47 11.85
N PRO A 115 -12.53 19.65 12.49
CA PRO A 115 -11.61 20.70 12.05
C PRO A 115 -10.15 20.25 12.01
N ILE A 116 -9.77 19.29 12.86
CA ILE A 116 -8.41 18.75 12.91
C ILE A 116 -8.03 18.04 11.60
N VAL A 117 -8.99 17.53 10.83
CA VAL A 117 -8.71 16.78 9.60
C VAL A 117 -8.05 17.66 8.53
N TYR A 118 -8.36 18.97 8.50
CA TYR A 118 -7.87 19.91 7.49
C TYR A 118 -6.35 19.81 7.28
N ASP A 119 -5.59 19.83 8.38
CA ASP A 119 -4.13 19.88 8.38
C ASP A 119 -3.47 18.57 7.95
N TYR A 120 -4.22 17.46 7.92
CA TYR A 120 -3.70 16.12 7.63
C TYR A 120 -4.21 15.50 6.32
N ILE A 121 -5.14 16.15 5.63
CA ILE A 121 -5.71 15.61 4.37
C ILE A 121 -4.65 15.34 3.32
N TRP A 122 -3.60 16.15 3.26
CA TRP A 122 -2.52 15.97 2.29
C TRP A 122 -1.73 14.65 2.50
N GLN A 123 -1.80 14.04 3.70
CA GLN A 123 -1.15 12.76 3.97
C GLN A 123 -1.89 11.58 3.32
N ILE A 124 -3.19 11.71 3.09
CA ILE A 124 -4.04 10.66 2.51
C ILE A 124 -3.50 10.19 1.14
N PRO A 125 -3.30 11.07 0.13
CA PRO A 125 -2.76 10.65 -1.15
C PRO A 125 -1.34 10.07 -1.05
N VAL A 126 -0.52 10.57 -0.12
CA VAL A 126 0.86 10.07 0.10
C VAL A 126 0.84 8.65 0.66
N ILE A 127 0.03 8.39 1.68
CA ILE A 127 -0.14 7.05 2.27
C ILE A 127 -0.76 6.10 1.23
N GLY A 128 -1.78 6.55 0.49
CA GLY A 128 -2.41 5.75 -0.57
C GLY A 128 -1.41 5.36 -1.68
N LEU A 129 -0.50 6.28 -2.06
CA LEU A 129 0.59 5.99 -2.99
C LEU A 129 1.55 4.95 -2.40
N CYS A 130 1.95 5.10 -1.13
CA CYS A 130 2.83 4.14 -0.46
C CYS A 130 2.22 2.74 -0.42
N MET A 131 0.94 2.63 -0.05
CA MET A 131 0.19 1.38 -0.07
C MET A 131 0.10 0.79 -1.49
N GLY A 132 -0.17 1.62 -2.49
CA GLY A 132 -0.32 1.17 -3.88
C GLY A 132 0.98 0.60 -4.46
N TYR A 133 2.10 1.30 -4.28
CA TYR A 133 3.41 0.80 -4.72
C TYR A 133 3.88 -0.40 -3.91
N PHE A 134 3.60 -0.45 -2.61
CA PHE A 134 3.85 -1.62 -1.79
C PHE A 134 3.21 -2.87 -2.40
N GLU A 135 1.94 -2.80 -2.81
CA GLU A 135 1.23 -3.91 -3.46
C GLU A 135 1.84 -4.30 -4.81
N ILE A 136 2.34 -3.33 -5.58
CA ILE A 136 3.01 -3.60 -6.86
C ILE A 136 4.33 -4.39 -6.62
N PHE A 137 5.16 -3.94 -5.68
CA PHE A 137 6.39 -4.66 -5.32
C PHE A 137 6.11 -6.00 -4.64
N TYR A 138 5.02 -6.09 -3.87
CA TYR A 138 4.59 -7.35 -3.31
C TYR A 138 4.17 -8.35 -4.39
N ALA A 139 3.36 -7.92 -5.35
CA ALA A 139 2.97 -8.73 -6.50
C ALA A 139 4.19 -9.20 -7.30
N TRP A 140 5.17 -8.31 -7.51
CA TRP A 140 6.45 -8.63 -8.16
C TRP A 140 7.17 -9.80 -7.47
N VAL A 141 7.32 -9.73 -6.15
CA VAL A 141 7.96 -10.79 -5.37
C VAL A 141 7.11 -12.07 -5.38
N LYS A 142 5.79 -11.92 -5.39
CA LYS A 142 4.84 -13.04 -5.40
C LYS A 142 4.91 -13.87 -6.69
N VAL A 143 5.08 -13.25 -7.87
CA VAL A 143 5.24 -13.99 -9.13
C VAL A 143 6.55 -14.78 -9.19
N HIS A 144 7.54 -14.40 -8.38
CA HIS A 144 8.77 -15.18 -8.16
C HIS A 144 8.64 -16.24 -7.05
N LEU A 145 7.41 -16.54 -6.61
CA LEU A 145 7.11 -17.52 -5.56
C LEU A 145 7.76 -17.19 -4.21
N GLN A 146 7.96 -15.90 -3.89
CA GLN A 146 8.56 -15.46 -2.62
C GLN A 146 7.59 -14.67 -1.72
N SER A 147 6.35 -15.15 -1.57
CA SER A 147 5.29 -14.40 -0.87
C SER A 147 5.53 -14.18 0.63
N VAL A 148 6.30 -15.05 1.29
CA VAL A 148 6.39 -15.10 2.76
C VAL A 148 6.93 -13.80 3.35
N TYR A 149 7.97 -13.23 2.75
CA TYR A 149 8.55 -11.96 3.23
C TYR A 149 7.55 -10.81 3.08
N GLY A 150 6.95 -10.65 1.91
CA GLY A 150 5.99 -9.58 1.69
C GLY A 150 4.73 -9.71 2.57
N SER A 151 4.25 -10.94 2.80
CA SER A 151 3.18 -11.18 3.78
C SER A 151 3.59 -10.79 5.19
N PHE A 152 4.83 -11.11 5.61
CA PHE A 152 5.34 -10.70 6.91
C PHE A 152 5.42 -9.17 7.05
N VAL A 153 5.92 -8.48 6.03
CA VAL A 153 6.03 -7.03 6.04
C VAL A 153 4.64 -6.37 6.12
N LYS A 154 3.69 -6.86 5.33
CA LYS A 154 2.31 -6.34 5.28
C LYS A 154 1.54 -6.56 6.58
N GLU A 155 1.60 -7.77 7.12
CA GLU A 155 0.74 -8.17 8.25
C GLU A 155 1.39 -7.95 9.62
N VAL A 156 2.69 -8.16 9.75
CA VAL A 156 3.37 -8.19 11.05
C VAL A 156 4.23 -6.95 11.24
N LEU A 157 5.12 -6.63 10.29
CA LEU A 157 6.04 -5.49 10.44
C LEU A 157 5.28 -4.16 10.57
N LEU A 158 4.27 -3.93 9.73
CA LEU A 158 3.40 -2.76 9.83
C LEU A 158 2.84 -2.59 11.24
N ARG A 159 2.28 -3.66 11.79
CA ARG A 159 1.59 -3.62 13.09
C ARG A 159 2.57 -3.45 14.24
N ILE A 160 3.73 -4.09 14.17
CA ILE A 160 4.82 -3.90 15.15
C ILE A 160 5.30 -2.44 15.17
N LEU A 161 5.55 -1.84 14.00
CA LEU A 161 6.00 -0.45 13.91
C LEU A 161 4.95 0.53 14.45
N ILE A 162 3.67 0.27 14.18
CA ILE A 162 2.56 1.01 14.77
C ILE A 162 2.54 0.83 16.29
N SER A 163 2.66 -0.40 16.80
CA SER A 163 2.70 -0.66 18.25
C SER A 163 3.84 0.08 18.93
N ILE A 164 5.04 0.05 18.34
CA ILE A 164 6.21 0.78 18.87
C ILE A 164 5.93 2.28 18.92
N SER A 165 5.34 2.84 17.87
CA SER A 165 5.00 4.27 17.83
C SER A 165 3.89 4.63 18.83
N LEU A 166 2.89 3.76 19.01
CA LEU A 166 1.85 3.95 20.03
C LEU A 166 2.43 3.90 21.45
N PHE A 167 3.36 2.98 21.74
CA PHE A 167 4.07 2.99 23.02
C PHE A 167 4.91 4.24 23.22
N ALA A 168 5.54 4.76 22.16
CA ALA A 168 6.25 6.04 22.24
C ALA A 168 5.33 7.21 22.59
N VAL A 169 4.06 7.19 22.15
CA VAL A 169 3.03 8.15 22.61
C VAL A 169 2.70 7.93 24.08
N TYR A 170 2.47 6.68 24.50
CA TYR A 170 2.15 6.35 25.88
C TYR A 170 3.21 6.82 26.89
N PHE A 171 4.49 6.67 26.55
CA PHE A 171 5.61 7.16 27.36
C PHE A 171 5.89 8.66 27.19
N ASN A 172 5.06 9.39 26.44
CA ASN A 172 5.22 10.81 26.11
C ASN A 172 6.54 11.17 25.39
N PHE A 173 7.19 10.21 24.71
CA PHE A 173 8.33 10.51 23.84
C PHE A 173 7.89 11.26 22.58
N ILE A 174 6.68 10.99 22.10
CA ILE A 174 6.07 11.69 20.96
C ILE A 174 4.63 12.10 21.29
N SER A 175 4.16 13.19 20.69
CA SER A 175 2.77 13.63 20.84
C SER A 175 1.82 12.89 19.88
N PRO A 176 0.50 12.88 20.12
CA PRO A 176 -0.48 12.32 19.19
C PRO A 176 -0.41 12.93 17.79
N GLN A 177 -0.09 14.22 17.68
CA GLN A 177 0.13 14.89 16.39
C GLN A 177 1.34 14.30 15.68
N GLN A 178 2.46 14.12 16.39
CA GLN A 178 3.68 13.51 15.86
C GLN A 178 3.46 12.04 15.45
N PHE A 179 2.60 11.32 16.16
CA PHE A 179 2.21 9.96 15.78
C PHE A 179 1.57 9.91 14.39
N VAL A 180 0.71 10.88 14.04
CA VAL A 180 0.09 10.92 12.71
C VAL A 180 1.15 11.10 11.60
N PHE A 181 2.18 11.92 11.83
CA PHE A 181 3.32 12.01 10.91
C PHE A 181 4.19 10.74 10.90
N ALA A 182 4.41 10.13 12.07
CA ALA A 182 5.15 8.87 12.18
C ALA A 182 4.43 7.73 11.44
N LEU A 183 3.09 7.71 11.45
CA LEU A 183 2.28 6.76 10.71
C LEU A 183 2.56 6.82 9.21
N MET A 184 2.57 8.03 8.63
CA MET A 184 2.99 8.23 7.24
C MET A 184 4.42 7.71 7.00
N GLY A 185 5.35 8.01 7.91
CA GLY A 185 6.73 7.52 7.88
C GLY A 185 6.83 5.98 7.92
N ILE A 186 5.97 5.30 8.69
CA ILE A 186 5.90 3.84 8.74
C ILE A 186 5.49 3.28 7.38
N TYR A 187 4.42 3.79 6.77
CA TYR A 187 3.99 3.32 5.44
C TYR A 187 5.06 3.54 4.38
N PHE A 188 5.75 4.69 4.43
CA PHE A 188 6.88 4.96 3.56
C PHE A 188 8.05 3.97 3.80
N LEU A 189 8.37 3.66 5.06
CA LEU A 189 9.39 2.66 5.40
C LEU A 189 9.01 1.26 4.90
N LEU A 190 7.73 0.86 5.00
CA LEU A 190 7.27 -0.42 4.46
C LEU A 190 7.40 -0.47 2.94
N LEU A 191 7.03 0.61 2.25
CA LEU A 191 7.28 0.75 0.82
C LEU A 191 8.77 0.54 0.51
N LEU A 192 9.67 1.21 1.22
CA LEU A 192 11.11 1.09 1.00
C LEU A 192 11.62 -0.34 1.25
N THR A 193 11.20 -0.97 2.35
CA THR A 193 11.61 -2.34 2.66
C THR A 193 11.17 -3.33 1.57
N MET A 194 9.95 -3.20 1.05
CA MET A 194 9.50 -4.02 -0.07
C MET A 194 10.16 -3.68 -1.39
N PHE A 195 10.42 -2.40 -1.66
CA PHE A 195 11.16 -1.97 -2.83
C PHE A 195 12.55 -2.62 -2.86
N PHE A 196 13.34 -2.47 -1.80
CA PHE A 196 14.67 -3.07 -1.71
C PHE A 196 14.63 -4.59 -1.82
N TYR A 197 13.62 -5.23 -1.23
CA TYR A 197 13.45 -6.67 -1.36
C TYR A 197 13.14 -7.07 -2.80
N ALA A 198 12.18 -6.42 -3.46
CA ALA A 198 11.84 -6.69 -4.86
C ALA A 198 13.04 -6.52 -5.81
N MET A 199 13.84 -5.47 -5.61
CA MET A 199 15.07 -5.25 -6.38
C MET A 199 16.12 -6.35 -6.14
N LYS A 200 16.21 -6.90 -4.92
CA LYS A 200 17.08 -8.06 -4.63
C LYS A 200 16.58 -9.35 -5.29
N VAL A 201 15.27 -9.53 -5.45
CA VAL A 201 14.70 -10.72 -6.09
C VAL A 201 15.00 -10.72 -7.58
N LYS A 202 14.67 -9.62 -8.27
CA LYS A 202 14.96 -9.46 -9.69
C LYS A 202 15.04 -7.99 -10.04
N LEU A 203 16.19 -7.56 -10.57
CA LEU A 203 16.37 -6.21 -11.06
C LEU A 203 15.54 -5.97 -12.33
N PRO A 204 14.75 -4.89 -12.40
CA PRO A 204 14.12 -4.47 -13.66
C PRO A 204 15.20 -4.19 -14.70
N HIS A 205 14.98 -4.64 -15.93
CA HIS A 205 15.74 -4.13 -17.06
C HIS A 205 15.07 -2.83 -17.50
N PHE A 206 15.70 -1.68 -17.28
CA PHE A 206 15.17 -0.35 -17.61
C PHE A 206 15.12 -0.05 -19.13
N LYS A 207 14.78 -1.05 -19.95
CA LYS A 207 14.41 -0.86 -21.35
C LYS A 207 12.89 -0.78 -21.42
N LEU A 208 12.39 0.43 -21.62
CA LEU A 208 10.97 0.70 -21.73
C LEU A 208 10.49 0.24 -23.12
N VAL A 209 9.96 -0.98 -23.17
CA VAL A 209 9.41 -1.60 -24.38
C VAL A 209 7.95 -1.91 -24.11
N PHE A 210 7.08 -1.50 -25.03
CA PHE A 210 5.66 -1.82 -24.92
C PHE A 210 5.46 -3.31 -25.20
N PRO A 211 4.85 -4.08 -24.28
CA PRO A 211 4.57 -5.48 -24.54
C PRO A 211 3.54 -5.64 -25.66
N ASP A 212 3.63 -6.74 -26.42
CA ASP A 212 2.75 -7.06 -27.55
C ASP A 212 1.26 -6.94 -27.19
N ASN A 213 0.90 -7.27 -25.94
CA ASN A 213 -0.47 -7.28 -25.41
C ASN A 213 -0.85 -6.05 -24.57
N TYR A 214 -0.22 -4.88 -24.77
CA TYR A 214 -0.44 -3.68 -23.94
C TYR A 214 -1.92 -3.25 -23.84
N LYS A 215 -2.73 -3.41 -24.91
CA LYS A 215 -4.17 -3.09 -24.90
C LYS A 215 -4.94 -3.96 -23.91
N ALA A 216 -4.70 -5.27 -23.93
CA ALA A 216 -5.35 -6.22 -23.02
C ALA A 216 -4.96 -5.95 -21.56
N ILE A 217 -3.70 -5.59 -21.32
CA ILE A 217 -3.21 -5.16 -20.01
C ILE A 217 -3.96 -3.92 -19.52
N LEU A 218 -4.06 -2.87 -20.35
CA LEU A 218 -4.74 -1.63 -19.97
C LEU A 218 -6.23 -1.85 -19.70
N THR A 219 -6.92 -2.61 -20.57
CA THR A 219 -8.32 -2.97 -20.35
C THR A 219 -8.51 -3.74 -19.05
N TYR A 220 -7.63 -4.70 -18.75
CA TYR A 220 -7.69 -5.46 -17.51
C TYR A 220 -7.41 -4.60 -16.28
N CYS A 221 -6.41 -3.71 -16.32
CA CYS A 221 -6.16 -2.73 -15.27
C CYS A 221 -7.39 -1.86 -15.00
N PHE A 222 -8.05 -1.36 -16.06
CA PHE A 222 -9.27 -0.55 -15.92
C PHE A 222 -10.42 -1.33 -15.28
N PHE A 223 -10.66 -2.58 -15.70
CA PHE A 223 -11.65 -3.44 -15.05
C PHE A 223 -11.33 -3.73 -13.59
N ILE A 224 -10.05 -3.95 -13.26
CA ILE A 224 -9.62 -4.18 -11.88
C ILE A 224 -9.83 -2.95 -11.01
N ILE A 225 -9.60 -1.74 -11.52
CA ILE A 225 -9.87 -0.52 -10.76
C ILE A 225 -11.36 -0.39 -10.49
N LEU A 226 -12.21 -0.58 -11.51
CA LEU A 226 -13.66 -0.55 -11.33
C LEU A 226 -14.13 -1.61 -10.32
N SER A 227 -13.60 -2.82 -10.39
CA SER A 227 -13.91 -3.90 -9.46
C SER A 227 -13.39 -3.62 -8.04
N GLY A 228 -12.15 -3.14 -7.92
CA GLY A 228 -11.49 -2.84 -6.65
C GLY A 228 -12.06 -1.60 -5.95
N SER A 229 -12.61 -0.64 -6.71
CA SER A 229 -13.33 0.51 -6.15
C SER A 229 -14.75 0.17 -5.70
N VAL A 230 -15.35 -0.91 -6.21
CA VAL A 230 -16.70 -1.38 -5.81
C VAL A 230 -16.64 -2.40 -4.65
N ALA A 231 -15.51 -3.07 -4.47
CA ALA A 231 -15.34 -4.13 -3.47
C ALA A 231 -14.81 -3.66 -2.10
N ASN A 232 -14.38 -2.40 -1.96
CA ASN A 232 -13.84 -1.81 -0.73
C ASN A 232 -14.81 -0.85 -0.04
#